data_AF-A0A973AE88-F1
#
_entry.id   AF-A0A973AE88-F1
#
_cell.length_a   1.000
_cell.length_b   1.000
_cell.length_c   1.000
_cell.angle_alpha   90.00
_cell.angle_beta   90.00
_cell.angle_gamma   90.00
#
_symmetry.space_group_name_H-M   'P 1'
#
loop_
_entity.id
_entity.type
_entity.pdbx_description
1 polymer ?
#
loop_
_entity_poly.entity_id
_entity_poly.type
_entity_poly.pdbx_seq_one_letter_code
_entity_poly.pdbx_strand_id
1 'polypeptide(L)'
;MEWILLMPKTPEKIEKEDGTIEWRLDGDLHREDGPAVEKSDGTRVWFLHGKQHREDGPAVEHGNGTKEWWLNGQLQQTPQKIEKEDGLIEWQLNGKRHREDGPAVERP
;
A
#
# COMPACT_ATOMS: atom_id res chain seq x y z
N MET A 1 -33.77 18.36 -11.21
CA MET A 1 -33.43 17.89 -9.86
C MET A 1 -32.92 16.47 -10.00
N GLU A 2 -31.61 16.28 -10.20
CA GLU A 2 -30.97 14.95 -10.24
C GLU A 2 -29.57 15.09 -9.62
N TRP A 3 -29.54 15.17 -8.29
CA TRP A 3 -28.31 15.26 -7.50
C TRP A 3 -27.88 13.88 -6.92
N ILE A 4 -28.39 12.77 -7.45
CA ILE A 4 -28.15 11.42 -6.90
C ILE A 4 -26.89 10.74 -7.50
N LEU A 5 -26.29 11.25 -8.58
CA LEU A 5 -25.23 10.53 -9.30
C LEU A 5 -23.78 10.73 -8.81
N LEU A 6 -23.55 11.47 -7.72
CA LEU A 6 -22.19 11.83 -7.25
C LEU A 6 -21.90 11.39 -5.81
N MET A 7 -22.59 10.39 -5.29
CA MET A 7 -22.17 9.77 -4.04
C MET A 7 -20.91 8.95 -4.31
N PRO A 8 -19.76 9.23 -3.66
CA PRO A 8 -18.60 8.35 -3.76
C PRO A 8 -19.04 6.97 -3.29
N LYS A 9 -18.92 5.98 -4.17
CA LYS A 9 -19.22 4.61 -3.82
C LYS A 9 -18.19 4.17 -2.77
N THR A 10 -18.69 3.71 -1.64
CA THR A 10 -17.83 3.17 -0.57
C THR A 10 -17.52 1.70 -0.87
N PRO A 11 -16.28 1.24 -0.67
CA PRO A 11 -15.97 -0.18 -0.78
C PRO A 11 -16.80 -1.01 0.21
N GLU A 12 -17.29 -2.16 -0.26
CA GLU A 12 -17.99 -3.16 0.52
C GLU A 12 -16.99 -4.02 1.29
N LYS A 13 -17.20 -4.17 2.61
CA LYS A 13 -16.41 -5.08 3.46
C LYS A 13 -17.00 -6.49 3.38
N ILE A 14 -16.15 -7.46 3.07
CA ILE A 14 -16.48 -8.88 3.03
C ILE A 14 -15.59 -9.60 4.04
N GLU A 15 -16.19 -10.39 4.92
CA GLU A 15 -15.47 -11.23 5.88
C GLU A 15 -15.68 -12.70 5.48
N LYS A 16 -14.58 -13.42 5.26
CA LYS A 16 -14.58 -14.82 4.85
C LYS A 16 -14.50 -15.75 6.06
N GLU A 17 -14.89 -17.01 5.87
CA GLU A 17 -14.84 -18.03 6.93
C GLU A 17 -13.42 -18.28 7.49
N ASP A 18 -12.38 -18.03 6.70
CA ASP A 18 -10.97 -18.17 7.12
C ASP A 18 -10.42 -16.97 7.91
N GLY A 19 -11.28 -15.99 8.22
CA GLY A 19 -10.93 -14.73 8.90
C GLY A 19 -10.35 -13.66 7.98
N THR A 20 -10.28 -13.88 6.66
CA THR A 20 -9.84 -12.86 5.71
C THR A 20 -10.90 -11.78 5.55
N ILE A 21 -10.47 -10.53 5.66
CA ILE A 21 -11.29 -9.36 5.34
C ILE A 21 -10.88 -8.84 3.97
N GLU A 22 -11.85 -8.58 3.10
CA GLU A 22 -11.66 -7.94 1.81
C GLU A 22 -12.51 -6.67 1.72
N TRP A 23 -11.99 -5.65 1.03
CA TRP A 23 -12.72 -4.45 0.65
C TRP A 23 -12.83 -4.40 -0.87
N ARG A 24 -14.07 -4.31 -1.37
CA ARG A 24 -14.35 -4.33 -2.81
C ARG A 24 -15.17 -3.14 -3.28
N LEU A 25 -14.79 -2.57 -4.41
CA LEU A 25 -15.56 -1.53 -5.09
C LEU A 25 -15.93 -2.04 -6.47
N ASP A 26 -17.22 -2.09 -6.78
CA ASP A 26 -17.75 -2.60 -8.06
C ASP A 26 -17.22 -4.01 -8.43
N GLY A 27 -17.01 -4.86 -7.41
CA GLY A 27 -16.51 -6.24 -7.55
C GLY A 27 -14.99 -6.40 -7.47
N ASP A 28 -14.23 -5.33 -7.68
CA ASP A 28 -12.77 -5.35 -7.63
C ASP A 28 -12.23 -5.01 -6.24
N LEU A 29 -11.08 -5.59 -5.86
CA LEU A 29 -10.39 -5.21 -4.62
C LEU A 29 -9.99 -3.73 -4.70
N HIS A 30 -10.43 -2.95 -3.71
CA HIS A 30 -10.22 -1.51 -3.70
C HIS A 30 -10.37 -0.95 -2.28
N ARG A 31 -9.38 -0.18 -1.83
CA ARG A 31 -9.48 0.67 -0.63
C ARG A 31 -8.40 1.75 -0.67
N GLU A 32 -8.78 3.01 -0.46
CA GLU A 32 -7.86 4.15 -0.46
C GLU A 32 -7.16 4.33 0.90
N ASP A 33 -7.90 4.15 2.01
CA ASP A 33 -7.42 4.45 3.36
C ASP A 33 -6.77 3.25 4.09
N GLY A 34 -6.52 2.14 3.40
CA GLY A 34 -5.99 0.94 4.05
C GLY A 34 -5.87 -0.26 3.13
N PRO A 35 -5.49 -1.43 3.68
CA PRO A 35 -5.38 -2.65 2.90
C PRO A 35 -6.76 -3.09 2.40
N ALA A 36 -6.84 -3.45 1.12
CA ALA A 36 -8.02 -4.04 0.53
C ALA A 36 -8.15 -5.53 0.88
N VAL A 37 -7.10 -6.17 1.38
CA VAL A 37 -7.11 -7.54 1.91
C VAL A 37 -6.32 -7.59 3.20
N GLU A 38 -6.93 -8.14 4.26
CA GLU A 38 -6.29 -8.43 5.54
C GLU A 38 -6.53 -9.93 5.85
N LYS A 39 -5.46 -10.73 5.86
CA LYS A 39 -5.53 -12.17 6.13
C LYS A 39 -5.31 -12.48 7.60
N SER A 40 -5.79 -13.64 8.04
CA SER A 40 -5.63 -14.15 9.40
C SER A 40 -4.17 -14.43 9.80
N ASP A 41 -3.27 -14.64 8.83
CA ASP A 41 -1.82 -14.76 9.07
C ASP A 41 -1.11 -13.42 9.27
N GLY A 42 -1.84 -12.30 9.24
CA GLY A 42 -1.30 -10.94 9.36
C GLY A 42 -0.89 -10.30 8.02
N THR A 43 -1.03 -11.01 6.90
CA THR A 43 -0.74 -10.45 5.57
C THR A 43 -1.73 -9.36 5.22
N ARG A 44 -1.22 -8.21 4.78
CA ARG A 44 -1.98 -7.04 4.32
C ARG A 44 -1.64 -6.72 2.88
N VAL A 45 -2.66 -6.50 2.05
CA VAL A 45 -2.48 -6.17 0.63
C VAL A 45 -3.31 -4.95 0.25
N TRP A 46 -2.66 -3.95 -0.34
CA TRP A 46 -3.28 -2.72 -0.81
C TRP A 46 -3.63 -2.86 -2.29
N PHE A 47 -4.90 -2.61 -2.61
CA PHE A 47 -5.38 -2.59 -3.98
C PHE A 47 -6.13 -1.30 -4.27
N LEU A 48 -5.92 -0.78 -5.48
CA LEU A 48 -6.70 0.29 -6.08
C LEU A 48 -7.20 -0.18 -7.44
N HIS A 49 -8.52 -0.25 -7.62
CA HIS A 49 -9.17 -0.73 -8.84
C HIS A 49 -8.65 -2.10 -9.31
N GLY A 50 -8.59 -3.07 -8.40
CA GLY A 50 -8.17 -4.44 -8.69
C GLY A 50 -6.67 -4.63 -8.91
N LYS A 51 -5.86 -3.57 -8.80
CA LYS A 51 -4.40 -3.63 -8.96
C LYS A 51 -3.69 -3.36 -7.64
N GLN A 52 -2.64 -4.13 -7.35
CA GLN A 52 -1.79 -3.85 -6.20
C GLN A 52 -1.19 -2.45 -6.33
N HIS A 53 -1.39 -1.61 -5.32
CA HIS A 53 -1.03 -0.20 -5.40
C HIS A 53 -0.86 0.40 -3.99
N ARG A 54 0.25 1.07 -3.74
CA ARG A 54 0.44 1.99 -2.62
C ARG A 54 1.56 2.99 -2.93
N GLU A 55 1.34 4.29 -2.67
CA GLU A 55 2.34 5.34 -2.95
C GLU A 55 3.34 5.55 -1.81
N ASP A 56 2.87 5.42 -0.57
CA ASP A 56 3.64 5.78 0.65
C ASP A 56 4.24 4.57 1.37
N GLY A 57 4.26 3.40 0.74
CA GLY A 57 4.76 2.18 1.38
C GLY A 57 4.59 0.92 0.53
N PRO A 58 4.82 -0.25 1.13
CA PRO A 58 4.69 -1.53 0.46
C PRO A 58 3.21 -1.82 0.18
N ALA A 59 2.92 -2.26 -1.03
CA ALA A 59 1.58 -2.70 -1.40
C ALA A 59 1.27 -4.12 -0.90
N VAL A 60 2.29 -4.87 -0.47
CA VAL A 60 2.14 -6.16 0.20
C VAL A 60 3.01 -6.17 1.45
N GLU A 61 2.41 -6.48 2.58
CA GLU A 61 3.11 -6.78 3.82
C GLU A 61 2.72 -8.18 4.25
N HIS A 62 3.66 -9.12 4.22
CA HIS A 62 3.42 -10.51 4.58
C HIS A 62 3.45 -10.69 6.10
N GLY A 63 2.72 -11.67 6.61
CA GLY A 63 2.71 -12.01 8.04
C GLY A 63 4.10 -12.38 8.62
N ASN A 64 5.04 -12.78 7.76
CA ASN A 64 6.43 -13.07 8.13
C ASN A 64 7.35 -11.82 8.13
N GLY A 65 6.81 -10.64 7.81
CA GLY A 65 7.54 -9.37 7.76
C GLY A 65 8.16 -9.01 6.40
N THR A 66 8.10 -9.88 5.38
CA THR A 66 8.56 -9.52 4.04
C THR A 66 7.62 -8.52 3.38
N LYS A 67 8.17 -7.65 2.53
CA LYS A 67 7.45 -6.50 1.94
C LYS A 67 7.67 -6.44 0.44
N GLU A 68 6.64 -6.03 -0.29
CA GLU A 68 6.70 -5.79 -1.73
C GLU A 68 6.07 -4.46 -2.09
N TRP A 69 6.71 -3.72 -2.98
CA TRP A 69 6.27 -2.42 -3.44
C TRP A 69 5.63 -2.59 -4.81
N TRP A 70 4.36 -2.19 -4.93
CA TRP A 70 3.64 -2.23 -6.20
C TRP A 70 2.96 -0.88 -6.44
N LEU A 71 3.07 -0.40 -7.66
CA LEU A 71 2.38 0.81 -8.12
C LEU A 71 1.60 0.47 -9.37
N ASN A 72 0.28 0.61 -9.32
CA ASN A 72 -0.63 0.34 -10.45
C ASN A 72 -0.45 -1.08 -11.05
N GLY A 73 -0.22 -2.08 -10.21
CA GLY A 73 -0.02 -3.47 -10.61
C GLY A 73 1.37 -3.78 -11.17
N GLN A 74 2.32 -2.86 -11.05
CA GLN A 74 3.71 -3.07 -11.45
C GLN A 74 4.61 -3.19 -10.21
N LEU A 75 5.39 -4.27 -10.15
CA LEU A 75 6.38 -4.48 -9.09
C LEU A 75 7.46 -3.40 -9.20
N GLN A 76 7.72 -2.74 -8.07
CA GLN A 76 8.76 -1.74 -7.93
C GLN A 76 10.00 -2.38 -7.28
N GLN A 77 11.14 -1.71 -7.40
CA GLN A 77 12.34 -2.12 -6.64
C GLN A 77 12.09 -1.95 -5.14
N THR A 78 12.87 -2.61 -4.29
CA THR A 78 12.83 -2.32 -2.85
C THR A 78 13.48 -0.96 -2.57
N PRO A 79 13.04 -0.23 -1.51
CA PRO A 79 13.70 0.99 -1.09
C PRO A 79 15.18 0.74 -0.79
N GLN A 80 16.05 1.57 -1.36
CA GLN A 80 17.49 1.52 -1.16
C GLN A 80 17.90 2.54 -0.10
N LYS A 81 18.76 2.12 0.83
CA LYS A 81 19.46 3.01 1.74
C LYS A 81 20.69 3.58 1.03
N ILE A 82 20.78 4.89 0.94
CA ILE A 82 21.92 5.63 0.38
C ILE A 82 22.54 6.43 1.52
N GLU A 83 23.83 6.24 1.74
CA GLU A 83 24.62 7.01 2.71
C GLU A 83 25.54 7.95 1.93
N LYS A 84 25.43 9.25 2.19
CA LYS A 84 26.24 10.28 1.54
C LYS A 84 27.52 10.54 2.34
N GLU A 85 28.50 11.17 1.69
CA GLU A 85 29.81 11.49 2.27
C GLU A 85 29.72 12.39 3.51
N ASP A 86 28.68 13.22 3.61
CA ASP A 86 28.39 14.08 4.76
C ASP A 86 27.68 13.35 5.91
N GLY A 87 27.51 12.02 5.80
CA GLY A 87 26.78 11.19 6.76
C GLY A 87 25.26 11.22 6.58
N LEU A 88 24.73 11.92 5.56
CA LEU A 88 23.29 11.94 5.30
C LEU A 88 22.80 10.57 4.83
N ILE A 89 21.81 10.02 5.53
CA ILE A 89 21.14 8.79 5.11
C ILE A 89 19.85 9.16 4.38
N GLU A 90 19.72 8.71 3.13
CA GLU A 90 18.51 8.84 2.32
C GLU A 90 17.95 7.46 1.98
N TRP A 91 16.65 7.29 2.18
CA TRP A 91 15.94 6.12 1.70
C TRP A 91 15.25 6.48 0.39
N GLN A 92 15.50 5.72 -0.67
CA GLN A 92 14.98 6.01 -2.00
C GLN A 92 14.27 4.82 -2.63
N LEU A 93 13.13 5.09 -3.27
CA LEU A 93 12.38 4.15 -4.10
C LEU A 93 12.21 4.78 -5.49
N ASN A 94 12.69 4.12 -6.54
CA ASN A 94 12.65 4.63 -7.92
C ASN A 94 13.23 6.05 -8.08
N GLY A 95 14.32 6.36 -7.37
CA GLY A 95 14.97 7.67 -7.39
C GLY A 95 14.21 8.79 -6.66
N LYS A 96 13.09 8.48 -5.99
CA LYS A 96 12.38 9.39 -5.10
C LYS A 96 12.66 9.04 -3.64
N ARG A 97 12.77 10.05 -2.78
CA ARG A 97 12.88 9.85 -1.32
C ARG A 97 11.63 9.14 -0.80
N HIS A 98 11.81 8.07 -0.01
CA HIS A 98 10.72 7.21 0.45
C HIS A 98 11.07 6.56 1.80
N ARG A 99 10.18 6.62 2.79
CA ARG A 99 10.28 5.87 4.05
C ARG A 99 8.90 5.64 4.68
N GLU A 100 8.69 4.45 5.25
CA GLU A 100 7.42 4.07 5.91
C GLU A 100 7.24 4.74 7.28
N ASP A 101 8.24 4.67 8.16
CA ASP A 101 8.09 4.97 9.59
C ASP A 101 8.93 6.17 10.08
N GLY A 102 9.20 7.15 9.22
CA GLY A 102 10.01 8.31 9.61
C GLY A 102 10.39 9.23 8.45
N PRO A 103 11.22 10.25 8.69
CA PRO A 103 11.66 11.13 7.62
C PRO A 103 12.51 10.36 6.62
N ALA A 104 12.28 10.56 5.32
CA ALA A 104 13.05 9.92 4.25
C ALA A 104 14.53 10.36 4.19
N VAL A 105 14.92 11.30 5.05
CA VAL A 105 16.27 11.82 5.22
C VAL A 105 16.60 11.84 6.71
N GLU A 106 17.74 11.28 7.08
CA GLU A 106 18.29 11.35 8.44
C GLU A 106 19.66 12.02 8.42
N ARG A 107 19.89 12.93 9.36
CA ARG A 107 21.18 13.60 9.57
C ARG A 107 21.93 12.89 10.73
N PRO A 108 23.27 12.87 10.70
CA PRO A 108 24.07 12.38 11.83
C PRO A 108 23.84 13.21 13.10
#